data_AF-A0A517M7D6-F1
#
_entry.id   AF-A0A517M7D6-F1
#
_cell.length_a   1.000
_cell.length_b   1.000
_cell.length_c   1.000
_cell.angle_alpha   90.00
_cell.angle_beta   90.00
_cell.angle_gamma   90.00
#
_symmetry.space_group_name_H-M   'P 1'
#
loop_
_entity.id
_entity.type
_entity.pdbx_description
1 polymer ?
#
loop_
_entity_poly.entity_id
_entity_poly.type
_entity_poly.pdbx_seq_one_letter_code
_entity_poly.pdbx_strand_id
1 'polypeptide(L)'
;MSTDSRASIPRIVKDGVVVPQSRQPLAEGTHVEIMVEPESIPADLRAEMQAWDQASDEAWAMIEKREAEELKSSAMNSSGAARF
;
A
#
# COMPACT_ATOMS: atom_id res chain seq x y z
N MET A 1 -13.57 18.52 -16.58
CA MET A 1 -12.62 17.49 -17.05
C MET A 1 -11.25 17.90 -16.55
N SER A 2 -10.71 17.21 -15.56
CA SER A 2 -9.37 17.50 -15.04
C SER A 2 -8.36 16.93 -16.02
N THR A 3 -7.59 17.80 -16.69
CA THR A 3 -6.44 17.37 -17.47
C THR A 3 -5.37 16.93 -16.49
N ASP A 4 -5.18 15.62 -16.38
CA ASP A 4 -4.05 15.03 -15.67
C ASP A 4 -2.78 15.48 -16.40
N SER A 5 -2.19 16.58 -15.92
CA SER A 5 -1.15 17.32 -16.62
C SER A 5 0.20 16.70 -16.27
N ARG A 6 0.36 15.42 -16.59
CA ARG A 6 1.60 14.66 -16.35
C ARG A 6 2.61 14.98 -17.43
N ALA A 7 3.74 15.56 -17.04
CA ALA A 7 4.90 15.71 -17.91
C ALA A 7 5.74 14.43 -17.87
N SER A 8 6.10 13.88 -19.03
CA SER A 8 7.03 12.74 -19.12
C SER A 8 8.46 13.25 -19.26
N ILE A 9 9.33 12.82 -18.34
CA ILE A 9 10.77 13.13 -18.37
C ILE A 9 11.51 11.86 -18.78
N PRO A 10 12.29 11.86 -19.88
CA PRO A 10 13.11 10.71 -20.26
C PRO A 10 14.10 10.34 -19.15
N ARG A 11 14.27 9.04 -18.90
CA ARG A 11 15.08 8.50 -17.79
C ARG A 11 15.97 7.37 -18.29
N ILE A 12 17.14 7.21 -17.68
CA ILE A 12 17.96 5.99 -17.82
C ILE A 12 18.10 5.32 -16.46
N VAL A 13 18.22 3.99 -16.44
CA VAL A 13 18.62 3.25 -15.24
C VAL A 13 20.13 3.09 -15.27
N LYS A 14 20.81 3.60 -14.25
CA LYS A 14 22.26 3.46 -14.07
C LYS A 14 22.52 2.87 -12.69
N ASP A 15 23.16 1.71 -12.63
CA ASP A 15 23.48 1.00 -11.39
C ASP A 15 22.24 0.78 -10.48
N GLY A 16 21.08 0.51 -11.10
CA GLY A 16 19.80 0.34 -10.39
C GLY A 16 19.10 1.65 -9.99
N VAL A 17 19.68 2.81 -10.30
CA VAL A 17 19.12 4.13 -9.99
C VAL A 17 18.51 4.75 -11.25
N VAL A 18 17.26 5.22 -11.13
CA VAL A 18 16.62 6.03 -12.17
C VAL A 18 17.22 7.44 -12.16
N VAL A 19 17.82 7.84 -13.28
CA VAL A 19 18.39 9.18 -13.45
C VAL A 19 17.62 9.95 -14.52
N PRO A 20 16.92 11.05 -14.17
CA PRO A 20 16.29 11.94 -15.14
C PRO A 20 17.33 12.54 -16.10
N GLN A 21 17.04 12.54 -17.40
CA GLN A 21 17.93 13.11 -18.42
C GLN A 21 17.67 14.60 -18.70
N SER A 22 17.06 15.32 -17.74
CA SER A 22 16.77 16.75 -17.88
C SER A 22 18.05 17.59 -17.80
N ARG A 23 18.20 18.57 -18.69
CA ARG A 23 19.29 19.57 -18.62
C ARG A 23 19.14 20.54 -17.44
N GLN A 24 17.92 20.67 -16.92
CA GLN A 24 17.63 21.51 -15.76
C GLN A 24 17.30 20.63 -14.54
N PRO A 25 17.80 20.97 -13.35
CA PRO A 25 17.40 20.29 -12.13
C PRO A 25 15.89 20.48 -11.92
N LEU A 26 15.25 19.46 -11.36
CA LEU A 26 13.86 19.58 -10.92
C LEU A 26 13.77 20.60 -9.78
N ALA A 27 12.69 21.37 -9.76
CA ALA A 27 12.46 22.33 -8.69
C ALA A 27 12.32 21.62 -7.34
N GLU A 28 12.74 22.28 -6.27
CA GLU A 28 12.50 21.77 -4.92
C GLU A 28 11.00 21.60 -4.68
N GLY A 29 10.61 20.50 -4.01
CA GLY A 29 9.21 20.15 -3.79
C GLY A 29 8.50 19.51 -4.99
N THR A 30 9.20 19.20 -6.09
CA THR A 30 8.60 18.49 -7.23
C THR A 30 8.15 17.08 -6.81
N HIS A 31 6.86 16.78 -6.98
CA HIS A 31 6.33 15.41 -6.81
C HIS A 31 6.68 14.56 -8.04
N VAL A 32 7.32 13.41 -7.82
CA VAL A 32 7.76 12.51 -8.89
C VAL A 32 7.17 11.13 -8.64
N GLU A 33 6.49 10.60 -9.65
CA GLU A 33 5.96 9.24 -9.65
C GLU A 33 6.75 8.39 -10.64
N ILE A 34 7.16 7.18 -10.21
CA ILE A 34 7.83 6.22 -11.06
C ILE A 34 6.85 5.10 -11.37
N MET A 35 6.36 5.10 -12.61
CA MET A 35 5.57 3.98 -13.14
C MET A 35 6.51 2.96 -13.76
N VAL A 36 6.37 1.71 -13.35
CA VAL A 36 7.04 0.54 -13.94
C VAL A 36 5.99 -0.48 -14.29
N GLU A 37 6.20 -1.19 -15.40
CA GLU A 37 5.35 -2.30 -15.79
C GLU A 37 5.53 -3.45 -14.76
N PRO A 38 4.46 -4.15 -14.36
CA PRO A 38 4.55 -5.23 -13.38
C PRO A 38 5.60 -6.29 -13.73
N GLU A 39 5.80 -6.58 -15.01
CA GLU A 39 6.72 -7.57 -15.56
C GLU A 39 8.19 -7.16 -15.38
N SER A 40 8.44 -5.86 -15.19
CA SER A 40 9.79 -5.31 -14.96
C SER A 40 10.25 -5.44 -13.51
N ILE A 41 9.36 -5.85 -12.60
CA ILE A 41 9.68 -6.09 -11.19
C ILE A 41 10.41 -7.44 -11.07
N PRO A 42 11.62 -7.49 -10.46
CA PRO A 42 12.33 -8.74 -10.22
C PRO A 42 11.47 -9.78 -9.51
N ALA A 43 11.62 -11.06 -9.88
CA ALA A 43 10.80 -12.15 -9.34
C ALA A 43 10.87 -12.25 -7.81
N ASP A 44 12.07 -12.09 -7.24
CA ASP A 44 12.27 -12.16 -5.80
C ASP A 44 11.54 -11.00 -5.08
N LEU A 45 11.66 -9.78 -5.60
CA LEU A 45 10.95 -8.62 -5.05
C LEU A 45 9.43 -8.78 -5.15
N ARG A 46 8.93 -9.35 -6.26
CA ARG A 46 7.51 -9.66 -6.42
C ARG A 46 7.03 -10.67 -5.37
N ALA A 47 7.83 -11.70 -5.12
CA ALA A 47 7.52 -12.71 -4.11
C ALA A 47 7.50 -12.10 -2.70
N GLU A 48 8.44 -11.20 -2.39
CA GLU A 48 8.43 -10.46 -1.12
C GLU A 48 7.17 -9.61 -0.99
N MET A 49 6.82 -8.82 -2.01
CA MET A 49 5.59 -8.00 -2.00
C MET A 49 4.34 -8.85 -1.74
N GLN A 50 4.22 -10.00 -2.41
CA GLN A 50 3.10 -10.92 -2.20
C GLN A 50 3.05 -11.49 -0.78
N ALA A 51 4.21 -11.81 -0.19
CA ALA A 51 4.27 -12.28 1.19
C ALA A 51 3.83 -11.18 2.17
N TRP A 52 4.18 -9.92 1.91
CA TRP A 52 3.73 -8.78 2.69
C TRP A 52 2.22 -8.54 2.56
N ASP A 53 1.66 -8.65 1.36
CA ASP A 53 0.21 -8.52 1.13
C ASP A 53 -0.56 -9.61 1.92
N GLN A 54 -0.13 -10.87 1.80
CA GLN A 54 -0.72 -11.98 2.52
C GLN A 54 -0.65 -11.81 4.05
N ALA A 55 0.51 -11.41 4.57
CA ALA A 55 0.68 -11.18 6.01
C ALA A 55 -0.20 -10.02 6.50
N SER A 56 -0.41 -9.00 5.67
CA SER A 56 -1.28 -7.87 5.98
C SER A 56 -2.75 -8.33 6.05
N ASP A 57 -3.21 -9.10 5.06
CA ASP A 57 -4.57 -9.65 5.03
C ASP A 57 -4.85 -10.54 6.25
N GLU A 58 -3.89 -11.39 6.62
CA GLU A 58 -3.98 -12.23 7.82
C GLU A 58 -4.04 -11.40 9.10
N ALA A 59 -3.23 -10.35 9.21
CA ALA A 59 -3.25 -9.45 10.36
C ALA A 59 -4.60 -8.73 10.50
N TRP A 60 -5.17 -8.25 9.39
CA TRP A 60 -6.50 -7.63 9.37
C TRP A 60 -7.60 -8.61 9.78
N ALA A 61 -7.58 -9.84 9.25
CA ALA A 61 -8.55 -10.87 9.60
C ALA A 61 -8.53 -11.22 11.11
N MET A 62 -7.35 -11.18 11.75
CA MET A 62 -7.23 -11.39 13.21
C MET A 62 -7.84 -10.24 14.00
N ILE A 63 -7.68 -9.00 13.55
CA ILE A 63 -8.30 -7.82 14.16
C ILE A 63 -9.83 -7.92 14.08
N GLU A 64 -10.37 -8.20 12.89
CA GLU A 64 -11.81 -8.35 12.68
C GLU A 64 -12.41 -9.47 13.55
N LYS A 65 -11.73 -10.61 13.62
CA LYS A 65 -12.15 -11.73 14.47
C LYS A 65 -12.21 -11.33 15.94
N ARG A 66 -11.19 -10.63 16.44
CA ARG A 66 -11.12 -10.19 17.83
C ARG A 66 -12.23 -9.18 18.15
N GLU A 67 -12.46 -8.22 17.28
CA GLU A 67 -13.54 -7.23 17.46
C GLU A 67 -14.92 -7.92 17.48
N ALA A 68 -15.14 -8.92 16.61
CA ALA A 68 -16.38 -9.69 16.60
C ALA A 68 -16.59 -10.50 17.90
N GLU A 69 -15.52 -11.04 18.49
CA GLU A 69 -15.54 -11.76 19.77
C GLU A 69 -15.83 -10.80 20.94
N GLU A 70 -15.22 -9.61 20.96
CA GLU A 70 -15.47 -8.58 21.98
C GLU A 70 -16.93 -8.08 21.94
N LEU A 71 -17.51 -7.88 20.75
CA LEU A 71 -18.92 -7.51 20.59
C LEU A 71 -19.87 -8.60 21.08
N LYS A 72 -19.59 -9.87 20.76
CA LYS A 72 -20.41 -11.01 21.23
C LYS A 72 -20.34 -11.16 22.76
N SER A 73 -19.17 -11.00 23.35
CA SER A 73 -18.99 -11.04 24.80
C SER A 73 -19.75 -9.91 25.50
N SER A 74 -19.70 -8.70 24.96
CA SER A 74 -20.45 -7.54 25.48
C SER A 74 -21.98 -7.72 25.39
N ALA A 75 -22.49 -8.27 24.28
CA ALA A 75 -23.92 -8.53 24.08
C ALA A 75 -24.46 -9.62 25.03
N MET A 76 -23.68 -10.67 25.33
CA MET A 76 -24.08 -11.69 26.29
C MET A 76 -24.08 -11.17 27.73
N ASN A 77 -23.15 -10.27 28.08
CA ASN A 77 -23.08 -9.71 29.43
C ASN A 77 -24.20 -8.67 29.71
N SER A 78 -24.70 -7.96 28.69
CA SER A 78 -25.83 -7.04 28.83
C SER A 78 -27.20 -7.75 28.89
N SER A 79 -27.33 -8.92 28.28
CA SER A 79 -28.56 -9.73 28.31
C SER A 79 -28.83 -10.40 29.67
N GLY A 80 -27.77 -10.67 30.45
CA GLY A 80 -27.88 -11.22 31.81
C GLY A 80 -28.33 -10.21 32.88
N ALA A 81 -28.17 -8.91 32.65
CA ALA A 81 -28.45 -7.87 33.64
C ALA A 81 -29.94 -7.45 33.72
N ALA A 82 -30.79 -7.88 32.77
CA ALA A 82 -32.20 -7.46 32.69
C ALA A 82 -33.20 -8.43 33.34
N ARG A 83 -32.74 -9.36 34.20
CA ARG A 83 -33.59 -10.35 34.86
C ARG A 83 -33.44 -10.31 36.38
N PHE A 84 -33.85 -9.21 37.01
CA PHE A 84 -34.29 -9.15 38.42
C PHE A 84 -35.33 -8.06 38.59
#